data_AF-W1YCI3-F1
#
_entry.id   AF-W1YCI3-F1
#
_cell.length_a   1.000
_cell.length_b   1.000
_cell.length_c   1.000
_cell.angle_alpha   90.00
_cell.angle_beta   90.00
_cell.angle_gamma   90.00
#
_symmetry.space_group_name_H-M   'P 1'
#
loop_
_entity.id
_entity.type
_entity.pdbx_description
1 polymer ?
#
loop_
_entity_poly.entity_id
_entity_poly.type
_entity_poly.pdbx_seq_one_letter_code
_entity_poly.pdbx_strand_id
1 'polypeptide(L)'
;LDLNPGGKVTGEMTVDPSVVTLLRENTRIELRNPKLSLSDANLSALLTGKTFELVPGDGEPRKEFVVVPGEKALLHEPDVLTLTL
;
A
#
# COMPACT_ATOMS: atom_id res chain seq x y z
N LEU A 1 -7.46 1.90 -16.30
CA LEU A 1 -7.42 0.66 -15.51
C LEU A 1 -7.56 -0.46 -16.52
N ASP A 2 -6.47 -1.16 -16.76
CA ASP A 2 -6.44 -2.26 -17.71
C ASP A 2 -6.51 -3.58 -16.93
N LEU A 3 -7.46 -4.41 -17.32
CA LEU A 3 -7.65 -5.74 -16.76
C LEU A 3 -6.75 -6.70 -17.54
N ASN A 4 -5.69 -7.18 -16.89
CA ASN A 4 -4.76 -8.12 -17.48
C ASN A 4 -5.24 -9.57 -17.26
N PRO A 5 -4.83 -10.52 -18.13
CA PRO A 5 -5.10 -11.94 -17.94
C PRO A 5 -4.65 -12.41 -16.54
N GLY A 6 -5.50 -13.17 -15.84
CA GLY A 6 -5.22 -13.65 -14.49
C GLY A 6 -5.70 -12.74 -13.35
N GLY A 7 -6.60 -11.79 -13.61
CA GLY A 7 -7.23 -10.95 -12.57
C GLY A 7 -6.32 -9.87 -12.00
N LYS A 8 -5.21 -9.57 -12.68
CA LYS A 8 -4.32 -8.47 -12.33
C LYS A 8 -4.84 -7.17 -12.93
N VAL A 9 -4.74 -6.08 -12.18
CA VAL A 9 -5.17 -4.76 -12.63
C VAL A 9 -3.94 -3.85 -12.68
N THR A 10 -3.76 -3.16 -13.81
CA THR A 10 -2.76 -2.11 -13.96
C THR A 10 -3.44 -0.75 -14.13
N GLY A 11 -2.77 0.29 -13.68
CA GLY A 11 -3.27 1.65 -13.79
C GLY A 11 -2.15 2.66 -13.55
N GLU A 12 -2.45 3.90 -13.87
CA GLU A 12 -1.58 5.03 -13.60
C GLU A 12 -2.04 5.73 -12.31
N MET A 13 -1.08 6.22 -11.54
CA MET A 13 -1.32 6.98 -10.32
C MET A 13 -0.57 8.30 -10.42
N THR A 14 -1.30 9.41 -10.30
CA THR A 14 -0.68 10.73 -10.13
C THR A 14 -0.28 10.90 -8.68
N VAL A 15 0.98 11.27 -8.46
CA VAL A 15 1.53 11.55 -7.13
C VAL A 15 1.83 13.03 -6.99
N ASP A 16 1.78 13.53 -5.76
CA ASP A 16 2.23 14.88 -5.46
C ASP A 16 3.74 15.01 -5.76
N PRO A 17 4.19 16.08 -6.44
CA PRO A 17 5.60 16.29 -6.74
C PRO A 17 6.53 16.22 -5.51
N SER A 18 6.02 16.59 -4.34
CA SER A 18 6.78 16.55 -3.08
C SER A 18 7.17 15.13 -2.64
N VAL A 19 6.39 14.12 -3.02
CA VAL A 19 6.63 12.71 -2.62
C VAL A 19 7.34 11.89 -3.69
N VAL A 20 7.63 12.46 -4.87
CA VAL A 20 8.35 11.75 -5.96
C VAL A 20 9.70 11.23 -5.49
N THR A 21 10.35 11.94 -4.57
CA THR A 21 11.63 11.52 -3.99
C THR A 21 11.52 10.24 -3.17
N LEU A 22 10.32 9.84 -2.75
CA LEU A 22 10.10 8.59 -2.01
C LEU A 22 9.96 7.39 -2.95
N LEU A 23 9.83 7.58 -4.27
CA LEU A 23 9.62 6.50 -5.24
C LEU A 23 10.96 5.93 -5.74
N ARG A 24 11.47 4.93 -5.01
CA ARG A 24 12.73 4.22 -5.29
C ARG A 24 12.54 2.70 -5.39
N GLU A 25 13.58 1.99 -5.84
CA GLU A 25 13.57 0.53 -6.02
C GLU A 25 12.93 -0.26 -4.88
N ASN A 26 13.22 0.08 -3.62
CA ASN A 26 12.70 -0.63 -2.45
C ASN A 26 11.45 0.00 -1.83
N THR A 27 10.82 0.93 -2.53
CA THR A 27 9.58 1.59 -2.06
C THR A 27 8.41 0.64 -2.22
N ARG A 28 7.61 0.53 -1.17
CA ARG A 28 6.43 -0.35 -1.15
C ARG A 28 5.17 0.49 -1.22
N ILE A 29 4.24 0.07 -2.09
CA ILE A 29 2.91 0.67 -2.18
C ILE A 29 1.90 -0.36 -1.64
N GLU A 30 1.19 0.02 -0.59
CA GLU A 30 0.26 -0.86 0.11
C GLU A 30 -1.17 -0.39 -0.10
N LEU A 31 -2.07 -1.30 -0.50
CA LEU A 31 -3.50 -1.03 -0.53
C LEU A 31 -4.08 -1.32 0.86
N ARG A 32 -4.41 -0.26 1.61
CA ARG A 32 -5.04 -0.38 2.93
C ARG A 32 -6.55 -0.22 2.84
N ASN A 33 -7.25 -1.08 3.57
CA ASN A 33 -8.67 -0.95 3.79
C ASN A 33 -8.90 -0.24 5.14
N PRO A 34 -9.80 0.75 5.23
CA PRO A 34 -10.17 1.32 6.51
C PRO A 34 -10.73 0.22 7.42
N LYS A 35 -10.22 0.13 8.64
CA LYS A 35 -10.71 -0.79 9.67
C LYS A 35 -11.66 -0.04 10.58
N LEU A 36 -12.82 -0.64 10.84
CA LEU A 36 -13.76 -0.18 11.87
C LEU A 36 -13.63 -1.12 13.06
N SER A 37 -13.32 -0.58 14.23
CA SER A 37 -13.42 -1.32 15.48
C SER A 37 -14.26 -0.53 16.47
N LEU A 38 -14.85 -1.21 17.47
CA LEU A 38 -15.63 -0.54 18.51
C LEU A 38 -14.77 0.41 19.37
N SER A 39 -13.45 0.23 19.38
CA SER A 39 -12.46 1.08 20.05
C SER A 39 -11.93 2.21 19.17
N ASP A 40 -11.94 2.05 17.85
CA ASP A 40 -11.55 3.07 16.85
C ASP A 40 -12.70 3.32 15.87
N ALA A 41 -13.57 4.26 16.26
CA ALA A 41 -14.75 4.65 15.49
C ALA A 41 -14.43 5.72 14.43
N ASN A 42 -13.36 5.57 13.66
CA ASN A 42 -13.06 6.49 12.56
C ASN A 42 -13.96 6.20 11.34
N LEU A 43 -15.24 6.58 11.47
CA LEU A 43 -16.26 6.40 10.44
C LEU A 43 -15.95 7.19 9.16
N SER A 44 -15.23 8.31 9.27
CA SER A 44 -14.86 9.14 8.12
C SER A 44 -13.97 8.40 7.12
N ALA A 45 -13.10 7.50 7.60
CA ALA A 45 -12.23 6.70 6.73
C ALA A 45 -13.01 5.72 5.83
N LEU A 46 -14.22 5.31 6.24
CA LEU A 46 -15.09 4.46 5.44
C LEU A 46 -15.65 5.21 4.21
N LEU A 47 -15.78 6.55 4.30
CA LEU A 47 -16.26 7.39 3.20
C LEU A 47 -15.18 7.57 2.11
N THR A 48 -13.91 7.62 2.51
CA THR A 48 -12.77 7.75 1.58
C THR A 48 -12.42 6.45 0.87
N GLY A 49 -12.88 5.30 1.37
CA GLY A 49 -12.60 4.00 0.79
C GLY A 49 -11.16 3.54 1.00
N LYS A 50 -10.67 2.67 0.11
CA LYS A 50 -9.30 2.12 0.19
C LYS A 50 -8.27 3.19 -0.14
N THR A 51 -7.14 3.17 0.55
CA THR A 51 -6.03 4.10 0.32
C THR A 51 -4.78 3.38 -0.16
N PHE A 52 -3.94 4.08 -0.91
CA PHE A 52 -2.58 3.65 -1.19
C PHE A 52 -1.65 4.30 -0.17
N GLU A 53 -0.88 3.49 0.55
CA GLU A 53 0.14 3.96 1.48
C GLU A 53 1.52 3.71 0.88
N LEU A 54 2.37 4.73 0.92
CA LEU A 54 3.73 4.68 0.40
C LEU A 54 4.68 4.49 1.57
N VAL A 55 5.41 3.37 1.58
CA VAL A 55 6.51 3.10 2.50
C VAL A 55 7.82 3.39 1.75
N PRO A 56 8.57 4.43 2.14
CA PRO A 56 9.81 4.80 1.47
C PRO A 56 10.83 3.66 1.48
N GLY A 57 11.57 3.51 0.40
CA GLY A 57 12.73 2.64 0.35
C GLY A 57 13.94 3.34 -0.24
N ASP A 58 15.07 2.64 -0.16
CA ASP A 58 16.34 3.11 -0.71
C ASP A 58 16.55 2.61 -2.14
N GLY A 59 17.67 3.04 -2.75
CA GLY A 59 18.11 2.63 -4.09
C GLY A 59 17.79 3.66 -5.17
N GLU A 60 17.79 3.19 -6.42
CA GLU A 60 17.61 4.08 -7.57
C GLU A 60 16.14 4.53 -7.72
N PRO A 61 15.88 5.72 -8.31
CA PRO A 61 14.53 6.19 -8.60
C PRO A 61 13.76 5.22 -9.48
N ARG A 62 12.50 4.93 -9.13
CA ARG A 62 11.65 3.98 -9.84
C ARG A 62 10.24 4.56 -10.05
N LYS A 63 9.58 4.15 -11.15
CA LYS A 63 8.22 4.61 -11.51
C LYS A 63 7.18 3.51 -11.61
N GLU A 64 7.62 2.24 -11.69
CA GLU A 64 6.73 1.09 -11.81
C GLU A 64 6.75 0.28 -10.51
N PHE A 65 5.58 0.05 -9.92
CA PHE A 65 5.46 -0.60 -8.62
C PHE A 65 4.39 -1.68 -8.65
N VAL A 66 4.61 -2.74 -7.88
CA VAL A 66 3.59 -3.75 -7.59
C VAL A 66 2.93 -3.37 -6.26
N VAL A 67 1.63 -3.15 -6.29
CA VAL A 67 0.86 -2.87 -5.08
C VAL A 67 0.59 -4.16 -4.32
N VAL A 68 0.86 -4.16 -3.02
CA VAL A 68 0.57 -5.28 -2.13
C VAL A 68 -0.62 -4.98 -1.22
N PRO A 69 -1.48 -5.96 -0.89
CA PRO A 69 -2.49 -5.77 0.15
C PRO A 69 -1.82 -5.49 1.50
N GLY A 70 -2.28 -4.48 2.24
CA GLY A 70 -1.67 -4.07 3.53
C GLY A 70 -1.65 -5.18 4.59
N GLU A 71 -2.56 -6.16 4.53
CA GLU A 71 -2.56 -7.33 5.41
C GLU A 71 -1.31 -8.20 5.22
N LYS A 72 -0.79 -8.26 3.99
CA LYS A 72 0.45 -8.99 3.67
C LYS A 72 1.69 -8.17 3.99
N ALA A 73 1.56 -6.85 4.14
CA ALA A 73 2.68 -5.98 4.45
C ALA A 73 3.21 -6.17 5.88
N LEU A 74 2.35 -6.55 6.83
CA LEU A 74 2.74 -6.88 8.21
C LEU A 74 3.74 -8.05 8.26
N LEU A 75 3.67 -8.98 7.31
CA LEU A 75 4.63 -10.10 7.21
C LEU A 75 6.02 -9.65 6.72
N HIS A 76 6.14 -8.41 6.26
CA HIS A 76 7.37 -7.84 5.72
C HIS A 76 7.98 -6.78 6.63
N GLU A 77 7.43 -6.57 7.84
CA GLU A 77 8.07 -5.75 8.86
C GLU A 77 9.19 -6.55 9.54
N PRO A 78 10.36 -5.93 9.78
CA PRO A 78 11.41 -6.59 10.54
C PRO A 78 10.91 -6.90 11.96
N ASP A 79 11.27 -8.07 12.48
CA ASP A 79 10.97 -8.51 13.85
C ASP A 79 9.51 -8.92 14.14
N VAL A 80 8.72 -9.28 13.11
CA VAL A 80 7.35 -9.79 13.32
C VAL A 80 7.35 -11.27 13.70
N LEU A 81 6.88 -11.57 14.92
CA LEU A 81 6.57 -12.92 15.39
C LEU A 81 5.16 -13.33 14.97
N THR A 82 5.04 -14.30 14.06
CA THR A 82 3.74 -14.88 13.69
C THR A 82 3.36 -15.98 14.68
N LEU A 83 2.24 -15.81 15.39
CA LEU A 83 1.66 -16.84 16.25
C LEU A 83 0.42 -17.46 15.58
N THR A 84 0.32 -18.78 15.55
CA THR A 84 -0.89 -19.50 15.12
C THR A 84 -1.53 -20.13 16.34
N LEU A 85 -2.82 -19.82 16.56
CA LEU A 85 -3.64 -20.34 17.66
C LEU A 85 -4.47 -21.53 17.18
#